data_AF-A0A438J7J5-F1
#
_entry.id   AF-A0A438J7J5-F1
#
_cell.length_a   1.000
_cell.length_b   1.000
_cell.length_c   1.000
_cell.angle_alpha   90.00
_cell.angle_beta   90.00
_cell.angle_gamma   90.00
#
_symmetry.space_group_name_H-M   'P 1'
#
loop_
_entity.id
_entity.type
_entity.pdbx_description
1 polymer ?
#
loop_
_entity_poly.entity_id
_entity_poly.type
_entity_poly.pdbx_seq_one_letter_code
_entity_poly.pdbx_strand_id
1 'polypeptide(L)'
;MKLRKTFKKWVLLEETHWRQLSKELWLKEGDKNTWFFHRMANAHWRNNSLDRIKINGVELAEEQEVREGIVNAFQHQLLEEPGWRAGIEGLQPSTSKPQ
;
A
#
# COMPACT_ATOMS: atom_id res chain seq x y z
N MET A 1 27.97 -15.49 -7.84
CA MET A 1 27.76 -14.74 -6.57
C MET A 1 28.34 -13.31 -6.58
N LYS A 2 29.54 -13.05 -7.13
CA LYS A 2 30.16 -11.71 -7.16
C LYS A 2 29.36 -10.65 -7.97
N LEU A 3 28.86 -11.01 -9.16
CA LEU A 3 28.13 -10.07 -10.04
C LEU A 3 26.85 -9.50 -9.41
N ARG A 4 26.08 -10.32 -8.68
CA ARG A 4 24.88 -9.83 -7.96
C ARG A 4 25.25 -8.85 -6.84
N LYS A 5 26.38 -9.07 -6.15
CA LYS A 5 26.86 -8.17 -5.10
C LYS A 5 27.36 -6.84 -5.69
N THR A 6 28.10 -6.89 -6.80
CA THR A 6 28.57 -5.67 -7.48
C THR A 6 27.40 -4.88 -8.07
N PHE A 7 26.44 -5.55 -8.70
CA PHE A 7 25.24 -4.89 -9.22
C PHE A 7 24.44 -4.20 -8.12
N LYS A 8 24.16 -4.88 -6.99
CA LYS A 8 23.50 -4.26 -5.84
C LYS A 8 24.24 -3.04 -5.30
N LYS A 9 25.58 -3.08 -5.26
CA LYS A 9 26.41 -1.94 -4.84
C LYS A 9 26.27 -0.75 -5.81
N TRP A 10 26.27 -1.01 -7.11
CA TRP A 10 26.08 0.02 -8.13
C TRP A 10 24.72 0.68 -8.04
N VAL A 11 23.65 -0.11 -7.92
CA VAL A 11 22.29 0.41 -7.74
C VAL A 11 22.19 1.30 -6.50
N LEU A 12 22.80 0.90 -5.37
CA LEU A 12 22.80 1.72 -4.15
C LEU A 12 23.57 3.04 -4.31
N LEU A 13 24.70 3.01 -5.01
CA LEU A 13 25.49 4.21 -5.29
C LEU A 13 24.73 5.17 -6.22
N GLU A 14 24.08 4.62 -7.25
CA GLU A 14 23.24 5.38 -8.17
C GLU A 14 22.04 6.01 -7.43
N GLU A 15 21.32 5.24 -6.60
CA GLU A 15 20.23 5.75 -5.77
C GLU A 15 20.70 6.90 -4.85
N THR A 16 21.85 6.73 -4.21
CA THR A 16 22.42 7.75 -3.32
C THR A 16 22.83 9.01 -4.07
N HIS A 17 23.46 8.84 -5.24
CA HIS A 17 23.86 9.93 -6.12
C HIS A 17 22.64 10.75 -6.58
N TRP A 18 21.59 10.09 -7.07
CA TRP A 18 20.36 10.76 -7.50
C TRP A 18 19.65 11.46 -6.36
N ARG A 19 19.64 10.88 -5.16
CA ARG A 19 19.06 11.52 -3.96
C ARG A 19 19.83 12.78 -3.56
N GLN A 20 21.17 12.79 -3.65
CA GLN A 20 21.98 13.98 -3.37
C GLN A 20 21.77 15.06 -4.43
N LEU A 21 21.85 14.69 -5.71
CA LEU A 21 21.66 15.61 -6.83
C LEU A 21 20.28 16.28 -6.79
N SER A 22 19.22 15.50 -6.49
CA SER A 22 17.87 16.03 -6.34
C SER A 22 17.75 17.06 -5.20
N LYS A 23 18.45 16.86 -4.09
CA LYS A 23 18.48 17.83 -2.97
C LYS A 23 19.22 19.11 -3.34
N GLU A 24 20.37 19.00 -4.00
CA GLU A 24 21.12 20.17 -4.47
C GLU A 24 20.33 20.98 -5.50
N LEU A 25 19.69 20.27 -6.44
CA LEU A 25 18.81 20.85 -7.43
C LEU A 25 17.65 21.61 -6.76
N TRP A 26 17.00 20.99 -5.77
CA TRP A 26 15.94 21.62 -4.99
C TRP A 26 16.44 22.86 -4.23
N LEU A 27 17.61 22.81 -3.59
CA LEU A 27 18.18 23.99 -2.91
C LEU A 27 18.49 25.13 -3.89
N LYS A 28 18.94 24.78 -5.10
CA LYS A 28 19.30 25.76 -6.14
C LYS A 28 18.07 26.42 -6.77
N GLU A 29 17.00 25.66 -6.98
CA GLU A 29 15.80 26.13 -7.68
C GLU A 29 14.68 26.60 -6.72
N GLY A 30 14.67 26.11 -5.48
CA GLY A 30 13.66 26.41 -4.48
C GLY A 30 12.24 26.16 -5.01
N ASP A 31 11.35 27.13 -4.79
CA ASP A 31 9.96 27.12 -5.27
C ASP A 31 9.81 27.14 -6.80
N LYS A 32 10.89 27.27 -7.57
CA LYS A 32 10.80 27.19 -9.03
C LYS A 32 10.57 25.77 -9.54
N ASN A 33 10.78 24.75 -8.70
CA ASN A 33 10.52 23.35 -9.05
C ASN A 33 9.04 22.94 -8.87
N THR A 34 8.15 23.91 -8.69
CA THR A 34 6.72 23.72 -8.44
C THR A 34 6.03 22.85 -9.51
N TRP A 35 6.40 22.98 -10.79
CA TRP A 35 5.84 22.16 -11.88
C TRP A 35 6.11 20.66 -11.72
N PHE A 36 7.32 20.27 -11.31
CA PHE A 36 7.68 18.87 -11.14
C PHE A 36 6.88 18.23 -10.01
N PHE A 37 6.81 18.89 -8.85
CA PHE A 37 6.07 18.38 -7.70
C PHE A 37 4.57 18.35 -7.95
N HIS A 38 4.00 19.37 -8.62
CA HIS A 38 2.60 19.31 -9.05
C HIS A 38 2.36 18.17 -10.04
N ARG A 39 3.27 17.94 -10.99
CA ARG A 39 3.15 16.81 -11.93
C ARG A 39 3.18 15.47 -11.21
N MET A 40 4.09 15.29 -10.26
CA MET A 40 4.19 14.07 -9.45
C MET A 40 2.95 13.89 -8.57
N ALA A 41 2.51 14.93 -7.85
CA ALA A 41 1.31 14.90 -7.03
C ALA A 41 0.06 14.59 -7.85
N ASN A 42 -0.08 15.20 -9.04
CA ASN A 42 -1.19 14.90 -9.95
C ASN A 42 -1.12 13.48 -10.50
N ALA A 43 0.07 12.96 -10.80
CA ALA A 43 0.23 11.57 -11.24
C ALA A 43 -0.18 10.59 -10.12
N HIS A 44 0.24 10.85 -8.87
CA HIS A 44 -0.20 10.10 -7.71
C HIS A 44 -1.71 10.19 -7.50
N TRP A 45 -2.28 11.39 -7.56
CA TRP A 45 -3.73 11.59 -7.45
C TRP A 45 -4.49 10.82 -8.53
N ARG A 46 -4.09 10.93 -9.81
CA ARG A 46 -4.71 10.20 -10.92
C ARG A 46 -4.61 8.68 -10.78
N ASN A 47 -3.50 8.18 -10.24
CA ASN A 47 -3.30 6.74 -10.04
C ASN A 47 -4.09 6.20 -8.84
N ASN A 48 -4.37 7.06 -7.86
CA ASN A 48 -5.01 6.68 -6.60
C ASN A 48 -6.48 7.13 -6.52
N SER A 49 -6.99 7.86 -7.51
CA SER A 49 -8.40 8.24 -7.60
C SER A 49 -9.22 6.99 -7.89
N LEU A 50 -10.14 6.66 -6.99
CA LEU A 50 -11.10 5.58 -7.15
C LEU A 50 -12.48 6.18 -7.44
N ASP A 51 -12.71 6.52 -8.71
CA ASP A 51 -13.95 7.20 -9.13
C ASP A 51 -15.15 6.25 -9.21
N ARG A 52 -14.89 4.95 -9.38
CA ARG A 52 -15.91 3.92 -9.56
C ARG A 52 -15.50 2.59 -8.96
N ILE A 53 -16.46 1.86 -8.41
CA ILE A 53 -16.26 0.48 -7.93
C ILE A 53 -17.47 -0.39 -8.30
N LYS A 54 -17.25 -1.68 -8.53
CA LYS A 54 -18.32 -2.65 -8.78
C LYS A 54 -18.43 -3.62 -7.61
N ILE A 55 -19.58 -3.62 -6.94
CA ILE A 55 -19.87 -4.47 -5.77
C ILE A 55 -21.10 -5.31 -6.10
N ASN A 56 -20.98 -6.64 -6.02
CA ASN A 56 -22.08 -7.58 -6.28
C ASN A 56 -22.82 -7.36 -7.62
N GLY A 57 -22.11 -6.89 -8.65
CA GLY A 57 -22.69 -6.63 -9.97
C GLY A 57 -23.18 -5.19 -10.18
N VAL A 58 -23.33 -4.40 -9.11
CA VAL A 58 -23.76 -3.00 -9.16
C VAL A 58 -22.54 -2.09 -9.26
N GLU A 59 -22.55 -1.16 -10.21
CA GLU A 59 -21.52 -0.14 -10.36
C GLU A 59 -21.90 1.11 -9.57
N LEU A 60 -21.01 1.54 -8.68
CA LEU A 60 -21.14 2.74 -7.85
C LEU A 60 -20.13 3.77 -8.34
N ALA A 61 -20.56 5.02 -8.46
CA ALA A 61 -19.75 6.10 -9.03
C ALA A 61 -19.83 7.41 -8.23
N GLU A 62 -20.85 7.54 -7.37
CA GLU A 62 -20.96 8.68 -6.46
C GLU A 62 -20.06 8.41 -5.24
N GLU A 63 -19.36 9.44 -4.77
CA GLU A 63 -18.29 9.29 -3.76
C GLU A 63 -18.82 8.68 -2.45
N GLN A 64 -20.00 9.13 -2.00
CA GLN A 64 -20.64 8.62 -0.80
C GLN A 64 -21.10 7.17 -1.00
N GLU A 65 -21.69 6.82 -2.14
CA GLU A 65 -22.09 5.46 -2.50
C GLU A 65 -20.88 4.51 -2.56
N VAL A 66 -19.77 4.93 -3.19
CA VAL A 66 -18.52 4.14 -3.26
C VAL A 66 -18.00 3.86 -1.85
N ARG A 67 -17.96 4.89 -0.99
CA ARG A 67 -17.49 4.76 0.40
C ARG A 67 -18.36 3.82 1.22
N GLU A 68 -19.68 4.01 1.18
CA GLU A 68 -20.64 3.17 1.91
C GLU A 68 -20.63 1.74 1.38
N GLY A 69 -20.59 1.57 0.06
CA GLY A 69 -20.50 0.26 -0.59
C GLY A 69 -19.27 -0.52 -0.13
N ILE A 70 -18.10 0.13 -0.07
CA ILE A 70 -16.86 -0.48 0.43
C ILE A 70 -17.04 -0.92 1.89
N VAL A 71 -17.48 -0.03 2.78
CA VAL A 71 -17.65 -0.35 4.20
C VAL A 71 -18.61 -1.53 4.38
N ASN A 72 -19.75 -1.52 3.71
CA ASN A 72 -20.75 -2.57 3.81
C ASN A 72 -20.21 -3.90 3.27
N ALA A 73 -19.56 -3.91 2.11
CA ALA A 73 -18.99 -5.13 1.53
C ALA A 73 -17.94 -5.76 2.45
N PHE A 74 -17.06 -4.96 3.04
CA PHE A 74 -16.05 -5.45 3.98
C PHE A 74 -16.68 -5.93 5.29
N GLN A 75 -17.67 -5.22 5.83
CA GLN A 75 -18.40 -5.66 7.03
C GLN A 75 -19.08 -7.02 6.79
N HIS A 76 -19.77 -7.18 5.66
CA HIS A 76 -20.38 -8.46 5.29
C HIS A 76 -19.33 -9.57 5.18
N GLN A 77 -18.21 -9.36 4.48
CA GLN A 77 -17.15 -10.37 4.37
C GLN A 77 -16.50 -10.75 5.71
N LEU A 78 -16.38 -9.81 6.65
CA LEU A 78 -15.75 -10.04 7.95
C LEU A 78 -16.70 -10.66 8.98
N LEU A 79 -18.00 -10.39 8.85
CA LEU A 79 -19.06 -10.89 9.73
C LEU A 79 -19.73 -12.15 9.20
N GLU A 80 -19.55 -12.49 7.92
CA GLU A 80 -19.87 -13.81 7.40
C GLU A 80 -19.13 -14.86 8.23
N GLU A 81 -19.88 -15.80 8.82
CA GLU A 81 -19.28 -16.91 9.54
C GLU A 81 -18.38 -17.70 8.59
N PRO A 82 -17.09 -17.91 8.90
CA PRO A 82 -16.31 -18.87 8.16
C PRO A 82 -16.95 -20.23 8.44
N GLY A 83 -17.60 -20.81 7.43
CA GLY A 83 -18.17 -22.18 7.51
C GLY A 83 -17.14 -23.27 7.82
N TRP A 84 -15.88 -22.89 8.01
CA TRP A 84 -14.77 -23.72 8.43
C TRP A 84 -13.85 -22.94 9.40
N ARG A 85 -14.34 -22.50 10.56
CA ARG A 85 -13.40 -22.34 11.68
C ARG A 85 -13.02 -23.74 12.13
N ALA A 86 -11.82 -24.22 11.77
CA ALA A 86 -11.24 -25.37 12.44
C ALA A 86 -11.22 -25.03 13.94
N GLY A 87 -12.07 -25.71 14.72
CA GLY A 87 -12.26 -25.42 16.13
C GLY A 87 -10.93 -25.46 16.84
N ILE A 88 -10.45 -24.29 17.27
CA ILE A 88 -9.27 -24.16 18.13
C ILE A 88 -9.59 -24.65 19.56
N GLU A 89 -10.76 -25.25 19.75
CA GLU A 89 -11.25 -25.83 20.99
C GLU A 89 -10.43 -27.06 21.45
N GLY A 90 -9.65 -27.67 20.53
CA GLY A 90 -8.80 -28.83 20.83
C GLY A 90 -7.36 -28.52 21.28
N LEU A 91 -6.88 -27.28 21.18
CA LEU A 91 -5.53 -26.91 21.59
C LEU A 91 -5.49 -26.54 23.08
N GLN A 92 -5.62 -27.54 23.94
CA GLN A 92 -5.27 -27.41 25.35
C GLN A 92 -3.75 -27.26 25.46
N PRO A 93 -3.20 -26.18 26.05
CA PRO A 93 -1.79 -26.14 26.39
C PRO A 93 -1.53 -27.24 27.41
N SER A 94 -0.72 -28.23 27.06
CA SER A 94 -0.29 -29.25 28.03
C SER A 94 0.55 -28.57 29.10
N THR A 95 -0.08 -28.18 30.21
CA THR A 95 0.64 -27.72 31.39
C THR A 95 1.25 -28.94 32.07
N SER A 96 2.53 -29.19 31.78
CA SER A 96 3.33 -30.10 32.60
C SER A 96 3.48 -29.45 33.98
N LYS A 97 2.84 -30.04 35.00
CA LYS A 97 3.14 -29.69 36.40
C LYS A 97 4.55 -30.19 36.74
N PRO A 98 5.42 -29.35 37.32
CA PRO A 98 6.71 -29.81 37.81
C PRO A 98 6.53 -30.66 39.08
N GLN A 99 7.25 -31.77 39.15
CA GLN A 99 7.51 -32.53 40.37
C GLN A 99 8.47 -31.77 41.29
#